data_AF-A0A1F5BHW2-F1
#
_entry.id   AF-A0A1F5BHW2-F1
#
_cell.length_a   1.000
_cell.length_b   1.000
_cell.length_c   1.000
_cell.angle_alpha   90.00
_cell.angle_beta   90.00
_cell.angle_gamma   90.00
#
_symmetry.space_group_name_H-M   'P 1'
#
loop_
_entity.id
_entity.type
_entity.pdbx_description
1 polymer ?
#
loop_
_entity_poly.entity_id
_entity_poly.type
_entity_poly.pdbx_seq_one_letter_code
_entity_poly.pdbx_strand_id
1 'polypeptide(L)' 'MAKAKELKTKSPSELQTTLQENRERLRAMRFDLAAGKVKNVREIRVIKRDIARILTLLRIQA' A
#
# COMPACT_ATOMS: atom_id res chain seq x y z
N MET A 1 8.44 -6.63 -0.01
CA MET A 1 7.74 -6.94 -1.27
C MET A 1 6.75 -8.04 -0.98
N ALA A 2 5.45 -7.76 -0.94
CA ALA A 2 4.44 -8.81 -0.80
C ALA A 2 4.32 -9.57 -2.14
N LYS A 3 4.40 -10.90 -2.10
CA LYS A 3 4.28 -11.75 -3.28
C LYS A 3 2.85 -11.65 -3.81
N ALA A 4 2.70 -11.35 -5.10
CA ALA A 4 1.39 -11.18 -5.77
C ALA A 4 0.43 -12.38 -5.60
N LYS A 5 0.95 -13.57 -5.23
CA LYS A 5 0.15 -14.75 -4.90
C LYS A 5 -0.68 -14.59 -3.62
N GLU A 6 -0.14 -13.97 -2.58
CA GLU A 6 -0.84 -13.81 -1.28
C GLU A 6 -1.96 -12.78 -1.35
N LEU A 7 -1.83 -11.77 -2.22
CA LEU A 7 -2.86 -10.75 -2.44
C LEU A 7 -4.02 -11.28 -3.30
N LYS A 8 -3.81 -12.33 -4.11
CA LYS A 8 -4.87 -12.95 -4.92
C LYS A 8 -5.81 -13.85 -4.09
N THR A 9 -5.33 -14.39 -2.98
CA THR A 9 -6.10 -15.27 -2.08
C THR A 9 -6.93 -14.52 -1.05
N LYS A 10 -6.71 -13.21 -0.88
CA LYS A 10 -7.47 -12.38 0.06
C LYS A 10 -8.83 -11.99 -0.52
N SER A 11 -9.81 -11.87 0.37
CA SER A 11 -11.15 -11.41 -0.01
C SER A 11 -11.10 -9.94 -0.46
N PRO A 12 -12.03 -9.49 -1.32
CA PRO A 12 -12.12 -8.09 -1.72
C PRO A 12 -12.29 -7.14 -0.53
N SER A 13 -12.92 -7.59 0.56
CA SER A 13 -13.05 -6.82 1.82
C SER A 13 -11.69 -6.64 2.51
N GLU A 14 -10.90 -7.71 2.64
CA GLU A 14 -9.54 -7.62 3.23
C GLU A 14 -8.60 -6.76 2.38
N LEU A 15 -8.74 -6.81 1.05
CA LEU A 15 -7.98 -5.95 0.15
C LEU A 15 -8.32 -4.47 0.36
N GLN A 16 -9.59 -4.14 0.60
CA GLN A 16 -10.01 -2.78 0.93
C GLN A 16 -9.46 -2.31 2.29
N THR A 17 -9.49 -3.16 3.32
CA THR A 17 -8.89 -2.84 4.63
C THR A 17 -7.39 -2.60 4.49
N THR A 18 -6.68 -3.50 3.81
CA THR A 18 -5.23 -3.36 3.57
C THR A 18 -4.90 -2.11 2.74
N LEU A 19 -5.79 -1.73 1.80
CA LEU A 19 -5.65 -0.50 1.03
C LEU A 19 -5.76 0.74 1.93
N GLN A 20 -6.71 0.75 2.86
CA GLN A 20 -6.93 1.86 3.78
C GLN A 20 -5.74 2.05 4.73
N GLU A 21 -5.25 0.97 5.33
CA GLU A 21 -4.05 0.97 6.18
C GLU A 21 -2.82 1.50 5.42
N ASN A 22 -2.60 1.04 4.19
CA ASN A 22 -1.47 1.51 3.38
C ASN A 22 -1.59 2.99 3.02
N ARG A 23 -2.80 3.54 2.84
CA ARG A 23 -3.02 4.97 2.60
C ARG A 23 -2.73 5.80 3.84
N GLU A 24 -3.12 5.33 5.02
CA GLU A 24 -2.78 6.00 6.30
C GLU A 24 -1.27 5.98 6.53
N ARG A 25 -0.63 4.85 6.31
CA ARG A 25 0.83 4.70 6.42
C ARG A 25 1.57 5.62 5.45
N LEU A 26 1.06 5.75 4.21
CA LEU A 26 1.58 6.71 3.24
C LEU A 26 1.39 8.16 3.71
N ARG A 27 0.28 8.48 4.38
CA ARG A 27 0.03 9.81 4.98
C ARG A 27 1.06 10.12 6.06
N ALA A 28 1.24 9.21 7.01
CA ALA A 28 2.24 9.34 8.08
C ALA A 28 3.65 9.56 7.50
N MET A 29 4.06 8.73 6.53
CA MET A 29 5.36 8.91 5.88
C MET A 29 5.50 10.22 5.09
N ARG A 30 4.40 10.77 4.54
CA ARG A 30 4.43 12.10 3.90
C ARG A 30 4.60 13.22 4.93
N PHE A 31 3.98 13.10 6.10
CA PHE A 31 4.19 14.03 7.21
C PHE A 31 5.62 13.98 7.71
N ASP A 32 6.17 12.78 7.92
CA ASP A 32 7.56 12.60 8.32
C ASP A 32 8.53 13.14 7.26
N LEU A 33 8.18 13.00 5.97
CA LEU A 33 8.98 13.50 4.85
C LEU A 33 9.01 15.03 4.86
N ALA A 34 7.85 15.65 5.05
CA ALA A 34 7.73 17.10 5.18
C ALA A 34 8.48 17.64 6.41
N ALA A 35 8.49 16.87 7.50
CA ALA A 35 9.26 17.17 8.71
C ALA A 35 10.78 16.91 8.57
N GLY A 36 11.25 16.40 7.43
CA GLY A 36 12.67 16.10 7.18
C GLY A 36 13.21 14.91 7.99
N LYS A 37 12.35 14.12 8.64
CA LYS A 37 12.73 12.99 9.52
C LYS A 37 12.71 11.64 8.82
N VAL A 38 12.41 11.58 7.52
CA VAL A 38 12.34 10.31 6.79
C VAL A 38 13.72 9.73 6.55
N LYS A 39 14.01 8.65 7.28
CA LYS A 39 15.21 7.83 7.07
C LYS A 39 15.13 6.99 5.80
N ASN A 40 13.93 6.56 5.40
CA ASN A 40 13.72 5.58 4.33
C ASN A 40 12.73 6.04 3.26
N VAL A 41 13.15 6.97 2.39
CA VAL A 41 12.34 7.42 1.23
C VAL A 41 11.96 6.24 0.30
N ARG A 42 12.75 5.16 0.32
CA ARG A 42 12.49 3.94 -0.45
C ARG A 42 11.18 3.25 -0.04
N GLU A 43 10.78 3.32 1.23
CA GLU A 43 9.53 2.71 1.72
C GLU A 43 8.29 3.38 1.11
N ILE A 44 8.30 4.70 0.93
CA ILE A 44 7.21 5.44 0.26
C ILE A 44 6.99 4.86 -1.15
N ARG A 45 8.06 4.54 -1.87
CA ARG A 45 7.98 3.95 -3.21
C ARG A 45 7.50 2.49 -3.20
N VAL A 46 7.72 1.76 -2.11
CA VAL A 46 7.21 0.40 -1.93
C VAL A 46 5.71 0.45 -1.64
N ILE A 47 5.28 1.26 -0.67
CA ILE A 47 3.87 1.42 -0.29
C ILE A 47 3.03 1.88 -1.47
N LYS A 48 3.50 2.86 -2.26
CA LYS A 48 2.81 3.28 -3.49
C LYS A 48 2.62 2.14 -4.49
N ARG A 49 3.62 1.27 -4.64
CA ARG A 49 3.52 0.10 -5.54
C ARG A 49 2.56 -0.95 -5.00
N ASP A 50 2.55 -1.16 -3.70
CA ASP A 50 1.63 -2.12 -3.07
C ASP A 50 0.17 -1.64 -3.15
N ILE A 51 -0.09 -0.34 -2.96
CA ILE A 51 -1.41 0.30 -3.23
C ILE A 51 -1.84 0.05 -4.68
N ALA A 52 -0.96 0.31 -5.65
CA ALA A 52 -1.27 0.12 -7.07
C ALA A 52 -1.60 -1.34 -7.40
N ARG A 53 -0.88 -2.31 -6.81
CA ARG A 53 -1.17 -3.74 -6.97
C ARG A 53 -2.52 -4.11 -6.38
N ILE A 54 -2.86 -3.63 -5.18
CA ILE A 54 -4.16 -3.89 -4.55
C ILE A 54 -5.30 -3.35 -5.42
N LEU A 55 -5.18 -2.10 -5.91
CA LEU A 55 -6.17 -1.50 -6.81
C LEU A 55 -6.32 -2.29 -8.12
N THR A 56 -5.20 -2.78 -8.67
CA THR A 56 -5.22 -3.60 -9.88
C THR A 56 -5.94 -4.93 -9.63
N LEU A 57 -5.71 -5.57 -8.49
CA LEU A 57 -6.38 -6.83 -8.12
C LEU A 57 -7.88 -6.61 -7.89
N LEU A 58 -8.27 -5.55 -7.20
CA LEU A 58 -9.68 -5.18 -7.01
C LEU A 58 -10.38 -4.96 -8.36
N ARG A 59 -9.68 -4.37 -9.34
CA ARG A 59 -10.22 -4.17 -10.70
C ARG A 59 -10.30 -5.46 -11.52
N ILE A 60 -9.43 -6.44 -11.27
CA ILE A 60 -9.44 -7.73 -11.98
C ILE A 60 -10.47 -8.70 -11.36
N GLN A 61 -10.73 -8.58 -10.05
CA GLN A 61 -11.72 -9.39 -9.34
C GLN A 61 -13.16 -8.86 -9.50
N ALA A 62 -13.34 -7.62 -9.97
CA ALA A 62 -14.62 -7.04 -10.36
C ALA A 62 -14.93 -7.34 -11.83
#